data_AF-A0A452E4B3-F1
#
_entry.id   AF-A0A452E4B3-F1
#
_cell.length_a   1.000
_cell.length_b   1.000
_cell.length_c   1.000
_cell.angle_alpha   90.00
_cell.angle_beta   90.00
_cell.angle_gamma   90.00
#
_symmetry.space_group_name_H-M   'P 1'
#
loop_
_entity.id
_entity.type
_entity.pdbx_description
1 polymer ?
#
loop_
_entity_poly.entity_id
_entity_poly.type
_entity_poly.pdbx_seq_one_letter_code
_entity_poly.pdbx_strand_id
1 'polypeptide(L)'
;MPRPFHVKGAGQWTVTPSEGVRKGTGRVLGMLESLLAVGGLMLLRDSVEWEGRSLLKALVKKSALCGEQVHVLGCEVSEEEFREGFDSNINSRLVYHDLFRDPLSWSKPGKALPGGPLEALRALDKRTVSGPATIALDSLSWLLHHLPCPTLCQTLHALSRQDSCPGDTPPGEQVRVLGLLHEELHGPGPLGALSSLAQTEVTLSGTMGQASAHILCRRPRQRPTHQTQWFSILPDFSLELQAEPPLESQPRSDPHTPSVDPTTHLTFNLHLSKKEREAKDSLTLPFQFSSEKQQALLRPGLGQATSHIFYEPDAYDDLDQEDPDDDLDV
;
A
#
# COMPACT_ATOMS: atom_id res chain seq x y z
N MET A 1 23.22 -78.86 -36.81
CA MET A 1 22.80 -79.43 -35.51
C MET A 1 23.97 -79.23 -34.55
N PRO A 2 23.79 -78.75 -33.30
CA PRO A 2 22.54 -78.39 -32.59
C PRO A 2 22.46 -76.91 -32.13
N ARG A 3 21.22 -76.42 -31.90
CA ARG A 3 20.86 -75.31 -30.98
C ARG A 3 20.71 -75.88 -29.55
N PRO A 4 20.67 -75.09 -28.44
CA PRO A 4 19.51 -74.26 -28.00
C PRO A 4 19.93 -72.88 -27.42
N PHE A 5 19.20 -71.76 -27.56
CA PHE A 5 17.93 -71.30 -26.93
C PHE A 5 17.89 -71.24 -25.39
N HIS A 6 17.94 -70.01 -24.81
CA HIS A 6 16.91 -69.39 -23.93
C HIS A 6 17.32 -67.94 -23.55
N VAL A 7 16.52 -66.88 -23.82
CA VAL A 7 15.41 -66.27 -23.00
C VAL A 7 16.00 -65.35 -21.89
N LYS A 8 15.63 -64.09 -21.60
CA LYS A 8 14.46 -63.19 -21.80
C LYS A 8 14.84 -61.74 -21.41
N GLY A 9 14.05 -60.75 -21.82
CA GLY A 9 13.93 -59.41 -21.19
C GLY A 9 13.90 -58.28 -22.22
N ALA A 10 12.77 -57.91 -22.83
CA ALA A 10 11.58 -57.22 -22.32
C ALA A 10 11.81 -55.73 -21.95
N GLY A 11 11.22 -54.84 -22.76
CA GLY A 11 10.92 -53.44 -22.45
C GLY A 11 12.08 -52.47 -22.62
N GLN A 12 11.91 -51.23 -23.06
CA GLN A 12 10.71 -50.49 -23.44
C GLN A 12 11.21 -49.21 -24.12
N TRP A 13 10.44 -48.72 -25.08
CA TRP A 13 10.70 -47.48 -25.80
C TRP A 13 10.73 -46.31 -24.82
N THR A 14 11.88 -45.67 -24.65
CA THR A 14 11.97 -44.42 -23.88
C THR A 14 11.56 -43.29 -24.81
N VAL A 15 10.27 -42.98 -24.78
CA VAL A 15 9.70 -41.74 -25.29
C VAL A 15 10.32 -40.59 -24.51
N THR A 16 11.03 -39.72 -25.20
CA THR A 16 11.39 -38.38 -24.71
C THR A 16 10.12 -37.53 -24.63
N PRO A 17 9.83 -36.88 -23.48
CA PRO A 17 8.99 -35.70 -23.47
C PRO A 17 9.89 -34.46 -23.50
N SER A 18 9.71 -33.69 -24.57
CA SER A 18 10.17 -32.32 -24.73
C SER A 18 9.66 -31.40 -23.63
N GLU A 19 10.39 -30.30 -23.45
CA GLU A 19 9.94 -28.97 -23.02
C GLU A 19 8.71 -28.88 -22.11
N GLY A 20 8.96 -28.48 -20.87
CA GLY A 20 7.93 -27.87 -20.05
C GLY A 20 8.45 -27.53 -18.67
N VAL A 21 8.14 -26.31 -18.22
CA VAL A 21 8.28 -25.85 -16.82
C VAL A 21 9.67 -25.32 -16.43
N ARG A 22 10.13 -24.29 -17.16
CA ARG A 22 10.75 -23.12 -16.51
C ARG A 22 9.73 -21.99 -16.48
N LYS A 23 8.78 -22.07 -15.56
CA LYS A 23 7.88 -20.96 -15.21
C LYS A 23 7.57 -21.13 -13.73
N GLY A 24 8.12 -20.27 -12.88
CA GLY A 24 7.73 -20.25 -11.46
C GLY A 24 8.63 -19.48 -10.50
N THR A 25 9.93 -19.33 -10.77
CA THR A 25 10.85 -18.76 -9.75
C THR A 25 11.04 -17.24 -9.84
N GLY A 26 10.34 -16.56 -10.75
CA GLY A 26 10.56 -15.15 -11.06
C GLY A 26 9.56 -14.14 -10.49
N ARG A 27 8.53 -14.57 -9.73
CA ARG A 27 7.51 -13.65 -9.19
C ARG A 27 7.59 -13.43 -7.67
N VAL A 28 8.25 -14.33 -6.94
CA VAL A 28 8.24 -14.33 -5.47
C VAL A 28 9.11 -13.21 -4.87
N LEU A 29 10.19 -12.79 -5.55
CA LEU A 29 11.07 -11.73 -5.06
C LEU A 29 10.49 -10.30 -5.19
N GLY A 30 9.42 -10.12 -5.98
CA GLY A 30 9.01 -8.79 -6.43
C GLY A 30 8.31 -7.91 -5.39
N MET A 31 7.54 -8.47 -4.45
CA MET A 31 6.72 -7.68 -3.52
C MET A 31 7.58 -6.83 -2.58
N LEU A 32 8.42 -7.49 -1.77
CA LEU A 32 9.28 -6.80 -0.81
C LEU A 32 10.26 -5.86 -1.51
N GLU A 33 10.78 -6.25 -2.68
CA GLU A 33 11.66 -5.39 -3.47
C GLU A 33 10.95 -4.14 -3.96
N SER A 34 9.70 -4.27 -4.45
CA SER A 34 8.89 -3.13 -4.89
C SER A 34 8.52 -2.21 -3.74
N LEU A 35 8.22 -2.77 -2.58
CA LEU A 35 7.93 -2.02 -1.35
C LEU A 35 9.17 -1.25 -0.89
N LEU A 36 10.32 -1.90 -0.83
CA LEU A 36 11.57 -1.28 -0.41
C LEU A 36 12.14 -0.32 -1.47
N ALA A 37 11.81 -0.47 -2.75
CA ALA A 37 12.29 0.42 -3.81
C ALA A 37 11.83 1.88 -3.62
N VAL A 38 10.73 2.10 -2.89
CA VAL A 38 10.26 3.44 -2.52
C VAL A 38 10.91 3.82 -1.20
N GLY A 39 11.80 4.83 -1.23
CA GLY A 39 12.38 5.42 -0.03
C GLY A 39 11.36 6.22 0.80
N GLY A 40 11.75 6.62 2.01
CA GLY A 40 10.91 7.38 2.94
C GLY A 40 10.21 6.52 3.99
N LEU A 41 9.05 6.98 4.45
CA LEU A 41 8.21 6.33 5.45
C LEU A 41 7.25 5.32 4.79
N MET A 42 7.36 4.07 5.24
CA MET A 42 6.41 3.01 4.99
C MET A 42 5.61 2.72 6.26
N LEU A 43 4.30 2.88 6.17
CA LEU A 43 3.36 2.59 7.25
C LEU A 43 2.76 1.20 7.02
N LEU A 44 2.99 0.29 7.97
CA LEU A 44 2.36 -1.01 8.00
C LEU A 44 1.19 -0.96 8.98
N ARG A 45 -0.02 -1.11 8.47
CA ARG A 45 -1.25 -1.19 9.26
C ARG A 45 -1.64 -2.64 9.42
N ASP A 46 -1.80 -3.05 10.65
CA ASP A 46 -2.26 -4.38 10.99
C ASP A 46 -3.57 -4.31 11.79
N SER A 47 -4.11 -5.50 12.05
CA SER A 47 -5.35 -5.68 12.78
C SER A 47 -5.19 -6.76 13.84
N VAL A 48 -6.16 -6.88 14.74
CA VAL A 48 -6.18 -7.97 15.73
C VAL A 48 -6.25 -9.34 15.05
N GLU A 49 -6.89 -9.42 13.88
CA GLU A 49 -7.03 -10.67 13.11
C GLU A 49 -5.76 -11.00 12.31
N TRP A 50 -5.05 -9.98 11.82
CA TRP A 50 -3.90 -10.12 10.94
C TRP A 50 -2.72 -9.33 11.49
N GLU A 51 -1.78 -10.02 12.14
CA GLU A 51 -0.60 -9.39 12.74
C GLU A 51 0.39 -8.84 11.70
N GLY A 52 0.90 -7.64 11.94
CA GLY A 52 1.89 -7.00 11.08
C GLY A 52 3.33 -7.32 11.41
N ARG A 53 3.61 -7.84 12.61
CA ARG A 53 4.98 -8.07 13.07
C ARG A 53 5.75 -9.05 12.19
N SER A 54 5.11 -10.13 11.75
CA SER A 54 5.72 -11.09 10.82
C SER A 54 6.11 -10.45 9.49
N LEU A 55 5.27 -9.55 8.95
CA LEU A 55 5.60 -8.82 7.73
C LEU A 55 6.70 -7.78 7.96
N LEU A 56 6.69 -7.08 9.10
CA LEU A 56 7.78 -6.18 9.48
C LEU A 56 9.12 -6.93 9.57
N LYS A 57 9.14 -8.11 10.21
CA LYS A 57 10.33 -8.97 10.31
C LYS A 57 10.80 -9.44 8.93
N ALA A 58 9.88 -9.74 8.00
CA ALA A 58 10.23 -10.08 6.62
C ALA A 58 10.88 -8.91 5.86
N LEU A 59 10.36 -7.68 6.01
CA LEU A 59 10.94 -6.47 5.43
C LEU A 59 12.33 -6.16 6.02
N VAL A 60 12.49 -6.34 7.33
CA VAL A 60 13.77 -6.21 8.03
C VAL A 60 14.79 -7.24 7.53
N LYS A 61 14.39 -8.51 7.42
CA LYS A 61 15.22 -9.58 6.84
C LYS A 61 15.66 -9.20 5.44
N LYS A 62 14.75 -8.73 4.59
CA LYS A 62 15.07 -8.34 3.22
C LYS A 62 16.06 -7.16 3.17
N SER A 63 15.86 -6.14 4.01
CA SER A 63 16.76 -4.98 4.09
C SER A 63 18.18 -5.40 4.54
N ALA A 64 18.29 -6.28 5.53
CA ALA A 64 19.57 -6.82 5.97
C ALA A 64 20.26 -7.67 4.89
N LEU A 65 19.50 -8.45 4.11
CA LEU A 65 20.03 -9.22 2.98
C LEU A 65 20.51 -8.35 1.82
N CYS A 66 19.91 -7.16 1.63
CA CYS A 66 20.38 -6.14 0.69
C CYS A 66 21.70 -5.47 1.15
N GLY A 67 22.22 -5.82 2.33
CA GLY A 67 23.48 -5.33 2.86
C GLY A 67 23.35 -4.04 3.68
N GLU A 68 22.14 -3.53 3.88
CA GLU A 68 21.86 -2.33 4.68
C GLU A 68 22.09 -2.60 6.18
N GLN A 69 22.45 -1.55 6.92
CA GLN A 69 22.37 -1.59 8.39
C GLN A 69 20.93 -1.33 8.80
N VAL A 70 20.38 -2.19 9.67
CA VAL A 70 18.99 -2.07 10.10
C VAL A 70 18.95 -1.72 11.59
N HIS A 71 18.38 -0.55 11.89
CA HIS A 71 18.14 -0.12 13.25
C HIS A 71 16.72 -0.48 13.66
N VAL A 72 16.56 -1.27 14.71
CA VAL A 72 15.25 -1.66 15.22
C VAL A 72 14.99 -0.93 16.53
N LEU A 73 13.89 -0.19 16.60
CA LEU A 73 13.40 0.41 17.84
C LEU A 73 12.32 -0.50 18.43
N GLY A 74 12.68 -1.22 19.49
CA GLY A 74 11.81 -2.16 20.16
C GLY A 74 11.01 -1.50 21.27
N CYS A 75 9.69 -1.37 21.08
CA CYS A 75 8.79 -0.70 22.01
C CYS A 75 7.79 -1.65 22.68
N GLU A 76 7.36 -2.70 21.98
CA GLU A 76 6.36 -3.66 22.48
C GLU A 76 6.97 -5.02 22.77
N VAL A 77 8.00 -5.41 22.01
CA VAL A 77 8.63 -6.72 22.09
C VAL A 77 10.08 -6.62 22.59
N SER A 78 10.54 -7.66 23.27
CA SER A 78 11.94 -7.76 23.73
C SER A 78 12.91 -8.01 22.57
N GLU A 79 14.19 -7.64 22.76
CA GLU A 79 15.25 -7.90 21.77
C GLU A 79 15.36 -9.40 21.42
N GLU A 80 15.16 -10.27 22.42
CA GLU A 80 15.25 -11.72 22.25
C GLU A 80 14.14 -12.26 21.34
N GLU A 81 12.90 -11.86 21.60
CA GLU A 81 11.71 -12.27 20.83
C GLU A 81 11.69 -11.64 19.43
N PHE A 82 12.12 -10.38 19.30
CA PHE A 82 12.22 -9.76 17.98
C PHE A 82 13.28 -10.47 17.12
N ARG A 83 14.39 -10.90 17.71
CA ARG A 83 15.46 -11.61 16.96
C ARG A 83 15.17 -13.08 16.68
N GLU A 84 14.19 -13.66 17.37
CA GLU A 84 13.80 -15.04 17.16
C GLU A 84 13.44 -15.31 15.69
N GLY A 85 13.97 -16.40 15.13
CA GLY A 85 13.78 -16.81 13.73
C GLY A 85 14.68 -16.11 12.70
N PHE A 86 15.54 -15.15 13.08
CA PHE A 86 16.58 -14.63 12.18
C PHE A 86 17.89 -15.42 12.26
N ASP A 87 18.54 -15.58 11.11
CA ASP A 87 19.88 -16.16 11.01
C ASP A 87 20.94 -15.24 11.63
N SER A 88 22.08 -15.82 12.04
CA SER A 88 23.22 -15.08 12.61
C SER A 88 23.77 -13.98 11.69
N ASN A 89 23.67 -14.15 10.37
CA ASN A 89 24.10 -13.14 9.38
C ASN A 89 23.16 -11.92 9.34
N ILE A 90 21.86 -12.13 9.54
CA ILE A 90 20.88 -11.03 9.63
C ILE A 90 21.07 -10.32 10.97
N ASN A 91 21.19 -11.09 12.06
CA ASN A 91 21.38 -10.56 13.40
C ASN A 91 22.65 -9.71 13.57
N SER A 92 23.74 -10.00 12.84
CA SER A 92 24.96 -9.19 12.89
C SER A 92 24.80 -7.79 12.28
N ARG A 93 23.78 -7.58 11.43
CA ARG A 93 23.45 -6.30 10.79
C ARG A 93 22.38 -5.50 11.55
N LEU A 94 21.72 -6.13 12.53
CA LEU A 94 20.65 -5.54 13.31
C LEU A 94 21.20 -4.83 14.55
N VAL A 95 20.99 -3.52 14.60
CA VAL A 95 21.25 -2.69 15.79
C VAL A 95 19.92 -2.48 16.52
N TYR A 96 19.73 -3.19 17.63
CA TYR A 96 18.52 -3.09 18.44
C TYR A 96 18.63 -1.97 19.48
N HIS A 97 17.57 -1.16 19.60
CA HIS A 97 17.41 -0.13 20.60
C HIS A 97 16.23 -0.51 21.49
N ASP A 98 16.54 -0.95 22.72
CA ASP A 98 15.55 -1.44 23.68
C ASP A 98 14.86 -0.27 24.41
N LEU A 99 13.65 0.07 23.97
CA LEU A 99 12.72 0.94 24.70
C LEU A 99 11.67 0.14 25.48
N PHE A 100 11.62 -1.18 25.31
CA PHE A 100 10.64 -2.05 25.95
C PHE A 100 10.95 -2.23 27.44
N ARG A 101 12.19 -2.61 27.79
CA ARG A 101 12.62 -2.75 29.20
C ARG A 101 13.07 -1.44 29.81
N ASP A 102 13.63 -0.55 29.00
CA ASP A 102 14.27 0.68 29.46
C ASP A 102 13.96 1.90 28.56
N PRO A 103 12.70 2.36 28.54
CA PRO A 103 12.24 3.45 27.66
C PRO A 103 12.97 4.76 27.88
N LEU A 104 13.59 4.96 29.04
CA LEU A 104 14.34 6.16 29.40
C LEU A 104 15.84 5.92 29.49
N SER A 105 16.32 4.73 29.11
CA SER A 105 17.74 4.39 29.05
C SER A 105 18.47 4.51 30.41
N TRP A 106 17.76 4.28 31.52
CA TRP A 106 18.28 4.38 32.90
C TRP A 106 19.31 3.30 33.27
N SER A 107 19.25 2.14 32.62
CA SER A 107 20.01 0.95 32.98
C SER A 107 21.44 0.95 32.42
N LYS A 108 21.70 1.71 31.35
CA LYS A 108 23.00 1.73 30.65
C LYS A 108 23.41 3.15 30.22
N PRO A 109 23.80 4.03 31.17
CA PRO A 109 24.09 5.44 30.91
C PRO A 109 25.31 5.72 29.99
N GLY A 110 26.07 4.69 29.58
CA GLY A 110 27.25 4.82 28.71
C GLY A 110 27.08 4.38 27.24
N LYS A 111 25.94 3.77 26.88
CA LYS A 111 25.63 3.35 25.49
C LYS A 111 24.26 3.83 25.00
N ALA A 112 23.36 4.11 25.93
CA ALA A 112 21.98 4.42 25.65
C ALA A 112 21.74 5.94 25.71
N LEU A 113 20.81 6.41 24.88
CA LEU A 113 20.67 7.79 24.53
C LEU A 113 19.90 8.56 25.63
N PRO A 114 20.46 9.61 26.25
CA PRO A 114 19.73 10.37 27.25
C PRO A 114 18.59 11.13 26.57
N GLY A 115 17.33 10.85 26.95
CA GLY A 115 16.19 11.68 26.56
C GLY A 115 14.92 10.98 26.08
N GLY A 116 14.75 9.69 26.36
CA GLY A 116 13.51 8.97 26.07
C GLY A 116 13.28 8.67 24.59
N PRO A 117 12.05 8.23 24.21
CA PRO A 117 11.77 7.69 22.87
C PRO A 117 11.99 8.69 21.73
N LEU A 118 11.70 9.98 21.94
CA LEU A 118 11.92 11.02 20.92
C LEU A 118 13.40 11.27 20.65
N GLU A 119 14.22 11.34 21.70
CA GLU A 119 15.66 11.54 21.52
C GLU A 119 16.28 10.30 20.89
N ALA A 120 15.84 9.09 21.27
CA ALA A 120 16.24 7.85 20.61
C ALA A 120 16.00 7.90 19.09
N LEU A 121 14.82 8.34 18.65
CA LEU A 121 14.51 8.57 17.24
C LEU A 121 15.42 9.63 16.60
N ARG A 122 15.63 10.78 17.26
CA ARG A 122 16.49 11.86 16.74
C ARG A 122 17.96 11.47 16.65
N ALA A 123 18.44 10.54 17.46
CA ALA A 123 19.81 10.04 17.33
C ALA A 123 19.99 9.00 16.25
N LEU A 124 18.93 8.29 15.86
CA LEU A 124 18.98 7.42 14.68
C LEU A 124 19.33 8.25 13.45
N ASP A 125 18.70 9.41 13.28
CA ASP A 125 19.00 10.38 12.22
C ASP A 125 20.50 10.72 12.14
N LYS A 126 21.12 10.98 13.30
CA LYS A 126 22.54 11.36 13.38
C LYS A 126 23.51 10.19 13.15
N ARG A 127 23.04 8.94 13.27
CA ARG A 127 23.87 7.74 13.15
C ARG A 127 23.79 7.10 11.77
N THR A 128 22.75 7.39 11.00
CA THR A 128 22.55 6.89 9.62
C THR A 128 23.35 7.66 8.57
N VAL A 129 24.36 8.45 8.97
CA VAL A 129 25.18 9.32 8.11
C VAL A 129 26.20 8.54 7.24
N SER A 130 26.20 7.20 7.26
CA SER A 130 27.22 6.37 6.60
C SER A 130 26.60 5.25 5.72
N GLY A 131 25.69 5.62 4.81
CA GLY A 131 25.12 4.74 3.78
C GLY A 131 23.62 4.43 3.93
N PRO A 132 23.05 3.61 3.02
CA PRO A 132 21.63 3.23 3.06
C PRO A 132 21.33 2.46 4.35
N ALA A 133 20.37 2.98 5.11
CA ALA A 133 19.96 2.42 6.38
C ALA A 133 18.44 2.29 6.45
N THR A 134 17.98 1.20 7.04
CA THR A 134 16.56 0.99 7.33
C THR A 134 16.33 1.13 8.84
N ILE A 135 15.38 1.97 9.22
CA ILE A 135 14.90 2.15 10.59
C ILE A 135 13.56 1.44 10.70
N ALA A 136 13.49 0.39 11.51
CA ALA A 136 12.26 -0.34 11.79
C ALA A 136 11.73 0.03 13.18
N LEU A 137 10.49 0.47 13.25
CA LEU A 137 9.77 0.79 14.48
C LEU A 137 8.78 -0.34 14.75
N ASP A 138 9.04 -1.12 15.79
CA ASP A 138 8.21 -2.28 16.16
C ASP A 138 6.77 -1.88 16.49
N SER A 139 6.56 -0.70 17.08
CA SER A 139 5.22 -0.15 17.25
C SER A 139 5.19 1.37 17.30
N LEU A 140 4.59 1.96 16.27
CA LEU A 140 4.16 3.36 16.27
C LEU A 140 2.99 3.59 17.21
N SER A 141 2.17 2.57 17.48
CA SER A 141 1.04 2.69 18.40
C SER A 141 1.51 3.00 19.82
N TRP A 142 2.56 2.31 20.28
CA TRP A 142 3.19 2.60 21.56
C TRP A 142 3.75 4.03 21.58
N LEU A 143 4.43 4.47 20.52
CA LEU A 143 4.97 5.83 20.43
C LEU A 143 3.87 6.90 20.45
N LEU A 144 2.75 6.69 19.75
CA LEU A 144 1.59 7.58 19.75
C LEU A 144 0.92 7.66 21.13
N HIS A 145 1.01 6.60 21.93
CA HIS A 145 0.47 6.60 23.29
C HIS A 145 1.29 7.50 24.23
N HIS A 146 2.61 7.54 24.06
CA HIS A 146 3.52 8.29 24.95
C HIS A 146 3.89 9.68 24.44
N LEU A 147 3.72 9.94 23.14
CA LEU A 147 4.16 11.17 22.49
C LEU A 147 3.00 11.85 21.75
N PRO A 148 2.93 13.19 21.75
CA PRO A 148 1.96 13.90 20.94
C PRO A 148 2.12 13.55 19.44
N CYS A 149 1.02 13.19 18.79
CA CYS A 149 0.99 12.84 17.37
C CYS A 149 1.71 13.85 16.45
N PRO A 150 1.54 15.18 16.61
CA PRO A 150 2.26 16.15 15.78
C PRO A 150 3.79 16.05 15.92
N THR A 151 4.29 15.86 17.15
CA THR A 151 5.72 15.72 17.44
C THR A 151 6.29 14.45 16.81
N LEU A 152 5.54 13.35 16.88
CA LEU A 152 5.92 12.10 16.23
C LEU A 152 5.97 12.25 14.71
N CYS A 153 4.93 12.84 14.10
CA CYS A 153 4.88 13.09 12.65
C CYS A 153 6.05 13.98 12.19
N GLN A 154 6.36 15.04 12.93
CA GLN A 154 7.51 15.91 12.62
C GLN A 154 8.84 15.14 12.69
N THR A 155 9.00 14.28 13.69
CA THR A 155 10.22 13.47 13.86
C THR A 155 10.35 12.42 12.75
N LEU A 156 9.27 11.71 12.42
CA LEU A 156 9.24 10.74 11.32
C LEU A 156 9.47 11.41 9.97
N HIS A 157 8.92 12.61 9.76
CA HIS A 157 9.15 13.40 8.55
C HIS A 157 10.60 13.86 8.43
N ALA A 158 11.24 14.26 9.53
CA ALA A 158 12.66 14.59 9.54
C ALA A 158 13.52 13.35 9.22
N LEU A 159 13.21 12.20 9.81
CA LEU A 159 13.91 10.94 9.56
C LEU A 159 13.76 10.45 8.11
N SER A 160 12.59 10.65 7.51
CA SER A 160 12.34 10.24 6.12
C SER A 160 12.86 11.24 5.09
N ARG A 161 13.13 12.48 5.50
CA ARG A 161 13.71 13.54 4.67
C ARG A 161 15.16 13.79 5.06
N GLN A 162 16.05 12.92 4.58
CA GLN A 162 17.41 13.36 4.40
C GLN A 162 17.43 14.33 3.21
N ASP A 163 17.47 15.63 3.53
CA ASP A 163 17.61 16.72 2.59
C ASP A 163 18.88 16.52 1.75
N SER A 164 18.73 15.94 0.58
CA SER A 164 19.67 16.18 -0.50
C SER A 164 19.26 17.50 -1.14
N CYS A 165 20.08 18.54 -0.95
CA CYS A 165 20.15 19.62 -1.93
C CYS A 165 20.19 18.99 -3.34
N PRO A 166 19.49 19.54 -4.35
CA PRO A 166 19.29 18.88 -5.64
C PRO A 166 20.56 18.84 -6.53
N GLY A 167 21.76 18.67 -5.96
CA GLY A 167 23.04 18.75 -6.65
C GLY A 167 24.07 17.65 -6.36
N ASP A 168 24.17 17.08 -5.15
CA ASP A 168 25.45 16.44 -4.76
C ASP A 168 25.41 15.02 -4.15
N THR A 169 24.25 14.39 -3.95
CA THR A 169 24.20 13.02 -3.40
C THR A 169 23.83 11.98 -4.47
N PRO A 170 24.61 10.88 -4.62
CA PRO A 170 24.21 9.78 -5.49
C PRO A 170 22.90 9.15 -5.00
N PRO A 171 22.11 8.49 -5.87
CA PRO A 171 20.78 7.94 -5.57
C PRO A 171 20.72 6.80 -4.53
N GLY A 172 21.79 6.59 -3.75
CA GLY A 172 21.98 5.45 -2.85
C GLY A 172 21.93 5.75 -1.34
N GLU A 173 21.82 7.00 -0.90
CA GLU A 173 21.68 7.36 0.52
C GLU A 173 20.23 7.72 0.86
N GLN A 174 19.32 6.74 0.74
CA GLN A 174 17.95 6.91 1.21
C GLN A 174 17.78 6.16 2.53
N VAL A 175 17.42 6.90 3.59
CA VAL A 175 16.93 6.29 4.81
C VAL A 175 15.49 5.84 4.59
N ARG A 176 15.23 4.58 4.93
CA ARG A 176 13.88 4.00 4.90
C ARG A 176 13.38 3.84 6.32
N VAL A 177 12.18 4.34 6.59
CA VAL A 177 11.54 4.18 7.90
C VAL A 177 10.35 3.24 7.74
N LEU A 178 10.39 2.09 8.41
CA LEU A 178 9.30 1.13 8.48
C LEU A 178 8.63 1.30 9.84
N GLY A 179 7.31 1.51 9.88
CA GLY A 179 6.58 1.62 11.14
C GLY A 179 5.33 0.77 11.16
N LEU A 180 5.21 -0.10 12.17
CA LEU A 180 4.02 -0.88 12.43
C LEU A 180 3.01 -0.09 13.25
N LEU A 181 1.75 -0.04 12.82
CA LEU A 181 0.66 0.68 13.44
C LEU A 181 -0.56 -0.24 13.59
N HIS A 182 -0.96 -0.48 14.84
CA HIS A 182 -2.18 -1.19 15.19
C HIS A 182 -3.40 -0.29 14.99
N GLU A 183 -4.16 -0.55 13.92
CA GLU A 183 -5.22 0.33 13.43
C GLU A 183 -6.32 0.58 14.47
N GLU A 184 -6.73 -0.45 15.20
CA GLU A 184 -7.86 -0.39 16.13
C GLU A 184 -7.56 0.41 17.41
N LEU A 185 -6.29 0.75 17.65
CA LEU A 185 -5.89 1.53 18.82
C LEU A 185 -6.02 3.05 18.60
N HIS A 186 -6.22 3.51 17.36
CA HIS A 186 -6.18 4.94 17.03
C HIS A 186 -7.44 5.43 16.35
N GLY A 187 -7.83 6.67 16.67
CA GLY A 187 -8.89 7.37 15.96
C GLY A 187 -8.45 7.84 14.55
N PRO A 188 -9.39 8.35 13.74
CA PRO A 188 -9.11 8.77 12.37
C PRO A 188 -8.11 9.94 12.26
N GLY A 189 -7.95 10.75 13.30
CA GLY A 189 -7.02 11.88 13.32
C GLY A 189 -5.54 11.47 13.23
N PRO A 190 -4.98 10.78 14.25
CA PRO A 190 -3.59 10.30 14.21
C PRO A 190 -3.30 9.38 13.02
N LEU A 191 -4.27 8.52 12.68
CA LEU A 191 -4.17 7.62 11.54
C LEU A 191 -4.06 8.37 10.21
N GLY A 192 -4.91 9.37 10.00
CA GLY A 192 -4.87 10.23 8.81
C GLY A 192 -3.57 11.03 8.71
N ALA A 193 -3.06 11.55 9.84
CA ALA A 193 -1.79 12.27 9.88
C ALA A 193 -0.60 11.39 9.45
N LEU A 194 -0.49 10.18 10.00
CA LEU A 194 0.55 9.22 9.62
C LEU A 194 0.40 8.71 8.18
N SER A 195 -0.83 8.41 7.75
CA SER A 195 -1.12 7.99 6.37
C SER A 195 -0.74 9.08 5.35
N SER A 196 -0.98 10.36 5.68
CA SER A 196 -0.60 11.49 4.83
C SER A 196 0.92 11.67 4.71
N LEU A 197 1.66 11.25 5.74
CA LEU A 197 3.12 11.33 5.78
C LEU A 197 3.79 10.17 5.03
N ALA A 198 3.15 9.00 4.97
CA ALA A 198 3.70 7.78 4.41
C ALA A 198 3.69 7.78 2.87
N GLN A 199 4.86 7.52 2.27
CA GLN A 199 5.01 7.30 0.84
C GLN A 199 4.41 5.95 0.43
N THR A 200 4.51 4.95 1.32
CA THR A 200 3.93 3.63 1.10
C THR A 200 3.09 3.24 2.31
N GLU A 201 1.86 2.84 2.09
CA GLU A 201 0.97 2.32 3.10
C GLU A 201 0.61 0.88 2.75
N VAL A 202 0.78 -0.03 3.70
CA VAL A 202 0.47 -1.45 3.54
C VAL A 202 -0.54 -1.81 4.62
N THR A 203 -1.77 -2.11 4.21
CA THR A 203 -2.83 -2.56 5.14
C THR A 203 -2.99 -4.06 5.02
N LEU A 204 -2.82 -4.76 6.14
CA LEU A 204 -3.02 -6.20 6.22
C LEU A 204 -4.49 -6.55 6.42
N SER A 205 -4.91 -7.56 5.68
CA SER A 205 -6.24 -8.13 5.74
C SER A 205 -6.16 -9.59 5.35
N GLY A 206 -7.29 -10.27 5.27
CA GLY A 206 -7.32 -11.58 4.65
C GLY A 206 -8.74 -12.08 4.46
N THR A 207 -8.84 -13.14 3.67
CA THR A 207 -10.11 -13.78 3.34
C THR A 207 -9.86 -15.28 3.26
N MET A 208 -10.73 -16.09 3.87
CA MET A 208 -10.67 -17.56 3.82
C MET A 208 -9.30 -18.17 4.24
N GLY A 209 -8.61 -17.53 5.19
CA GLY A 209 -7.32 -18.02 5.70
C GLY A 209 -6.10 -17.67 4.86
N GLN A 210 -6.27 -16.88 3.78
CA GLN A 210 -5.17 -16.27 3.04
C GLN A 210 -4.98 -14.81 3.48
N ALA A 211 -3.74 -14.43 3.77
CA ALA A 211 -3.40 -13.04 4.06
C ALA A 211 -3.28 -12.24 2.76
N SER A 212 -3.78 -11.01 2.79
CA SER A 212 -3.64 -10.02 1.73
C SER A 212 -3.04 -8.73 2.27
N ALA A 213 -2.24 -8.07 1.43
CA ALA A 213 -1.72 -6.74 1.66
C ALA A 213 -2.33 -5.80 0.62
N HIS A 214 -3.03 -4.79 1.09
CA HIS A 214 -3.45 -3.65 0.29
C HIS A 214 -2.35 -2.60 0.33
N ILE A 215 -1.67 -2.43 -0.79
CA ILE A 215 -0.50 -1.56 -0.93
C ILE A 215 -0.94 -0.29 -1.65
N LEU A 216 -0.75 0.85 -1.00
CA LEU A 216 -0.94 2.17 -1.55
C LEU A 216 0.41 2.88 -1.63
N CYS A 217 0.92 3.09 -2.84
CA CYS A 217 2.16 3.81 -3.08
C CYS A 217 1.87 5.21 -3.62
N ARG A 218 2.48 6.22 -3.01
CA ARG A 218 2.40 7.63 -3.36
C ARG A 218 3.78 8.06 -3.86
N ARG A 219 3.91 8.31 -5.16
CA ARG A 219 5.15 8.78 -5.78
C ARG A 219 5.05 10.28 -6.10
N PRO A 220 6.15 11.04 -5.97
CA PRO A 220 6.13 12.46 -6.33
C PRO A 220 5.68 12.64 -7.78
N ARG A 221 4.73 13.56 -8.01
CA ARG A 221 4.19 13.90 -9.34
C ARG A 221 3.50 12.76 -10.09
N GLN A 222 3.07 11.71 -9.38
CA GLN A 222 2.29 10.61 -9.98
C GLN A 222 1.01 10.38 -9.17
N ARG A 223 -0.03 9.89 -9.87
CA ARG A 223 -1.26 9.43 -9.22
C ARG A 223 -0.91 8.28 -8.27
N PRO A 224 -1.49 8.24 -7.05
CA PRO A 224 -1.31 7.11 -6.14
C PRO A 224 -1.70 5.80 -6.81
N THR A 225 -0.86 4.77 -6.65
CA THR A 225 -1.11 3.43 -7.20
C THR A 225 -1.57 2.51 -6.09
N HIS A 226 -2.67 1.80 -6.33
CA HIS A 226 -3.20 0.78 -5.41
C HIS A 226 -2.98 -0.62 -5.99
N GLN A 227 -2.47 -1.53 -5.17
CA GLN A 227 -2.29 -2.94 -5.54
C GLN A 227 -2.67 -3.84 -4.37
N THR A 228 -3.37 -4.93 -4.64
CA THR A 228 -3.63 -5.97 -3.64
C THR A 228 -2.72 -7.17 -3.96
N GLN A 229 -2.03 -7.69 -2.96
CA GLN A 229 -1.18 -8.87 -3.10
C GLN A 229 -1.53 -9.90 -2.05
N TRP A 230 -1.67 -11.15 -2.48
CA TRP A 230 -1.98 -12.29 -1.62
C TRP A 230 -0.71 -13.04 -1.31
N PHE A 231 -0.47 -13.37 -0.05
CA PHE A 231 0.78 -14.00 0.37
C PHE A 231 0.61 -14.87 1.61
N SER A 232 1.61 -15.73 1.83
CA SER A 232 1.85 -16.41 3.09
C SER A 232 3.25 -16.11 3.60
N ILE A 233 3.39 -15.92 4.90
CA ILE A 233 4.70 -15.75 5.54
C ILE A 233 5.13 -17.10 6.08
N LEU A 234 6.30 -17.57 5.64
CA LEU A 234 6.92 -18.79 6.11
C LEU A 234 7.57 -18.57 7.49
N PRO A 235 7.86 -19.63 8.27
CA PRO A 235 8.46 -19.50 9.60
C PRO A 235 9.83 -18.81 9.63
N ASP A 236 10.53 -18.76 8.49
CA ASP A 236 11.80 -18.05 8.33
C ASP A 236 11.61 -16.59 7.92
N PHE A 237 10.37 -16.08 7.93
CA PHE A 237 9.98 -14.75 7.45
C PHE A 237 10.22 -14.52 5.95
N SER A 238 10.29 -15.58 5.15
CA SER A 238 10.22 -15.48 3.69
C SER A 238 8.75 -15.38 3.25
N LEU A 239 8.48 -14.57 2.22
CA LEU A 239 7.13 -14.44 1.66
C LEU A 239 6.95 -15.37 0.46
N GLU A 240 5.80 -16.04 0.40
CA GLU A 240 5.33 -16.78 -0.76
C GLU A 240 4.10 -16.08 -1.33
N LEU A 241 4.22 -15.57 -2.56
CA LEU A 241 3.13 -14.89 -3.24
C LEU A 241 2.12 -15.93 -3.75
N GLN A 242 0.86 -15.73 -3.39
CA GLN A 242 -0.25 -16.58 -3.79
C GLN A 242 -1.03 -15.92 -4.95
N ALA A 243 -1.71 -16.76 -5.72
CA ALA A 243 -2.68 -16.25 -6.68
C ALA A 243 -3.83 -15.60 -5.91
N GLU A 244 -4.44 -14.59 -6.52
CA GLU A 244 -5.69 -14.05 -6.03
C GLU A 244 -6.70 -15.20 -5.91
N PRO A 245 -7.35 -15.38 -4.74
CA PRO A 245 -8.37 -16.39 -4.59
C PRO A 245 -9.41 -16.14 -5.68
N PRO A 246 -9.88 -17.20 -6.36
CA PRO A 246 -11.01 -17.06 -7.27
C PRO A 246 -12.10 -16.34 -6.51
N LEU A 247 -12.59 -15.20 -7.04
CA LEU A 247 -13.83 -14.62 -6.57
C LEU A 247 -14.85 -15.75 -6.62
N GLU A 248 -15.16 -16.37 -5.47
CA GLU A 248 -16.35 -17.16 -5.36
C GLU A 248 -17.46 -16.17 -5.67
N SER A 249 -17.97 -16.26 -6.90
CA SER A 249 -19.30 -15.81 -7.20
C SER A 249 -20.14 -16.26 -6.02
N GLN A 250 -20.72 -15.30 -5.28
CA GLN A 250 -21.69 -15.57 -4.23
C GLN A 250 -22.47 -16.82 -4.60
N PRO A 251 -22.65 -17.80 -3.69
CA PRO A 251 -23.22 -19.09 -4.02
C PRO A 251 -24.38 -18.85 -4.96
N ARG A 252 -24.18 -19.28 -6.21
CA ARG A 252 -25.15 -19.14 -7.28
C ARG A 252 -26.36 -19.87 -6.73
N SER A 253 -27.32 -19.13 -6.18
CA SER A 253 -28.59 -19.68 -5.77
C SER A 253 -29.07 -20.52 -6.94
N ASP A 254 -29.46 -21.76 -6.65
CA ASP A 254 -29.92 -22.74 -7.63
C ASP A 254 -30.66 -22.08 -8.81
N PRO A 255 -30.41 -22.50 -10.06
CA PRO A 255 -31.06 -21.94 -11.26
C PRO A 255 -32.59 -22.16 -11.33
N HIS A 256 -33.25 -22.44 -10.20
CA HIS A 256 -34.68 -22.66 -10.06
C HIS A 256 -35.37 -21.78 -9.01
N THR A 257 -34.76 -20.68 -8.56
CA THR A 257 -35.52 -19.63 -7.85
C THR A 257 -35.89 -18.50 -8.83
N PRO A 258 -37.18 -18.14 -9.00
CA PRO A 258 -37.54 -16.98 -9.81
C PRO A 258 -36.87 -15.75 -9.18
N SER A 259 -36.13 -15.01 -10.00
CA SER A 259 -35.47 -13.75 -9.65
C SER A 259 -36.43 -12.86 -8.85
N VAL A 260 -36.29 -12.85 -7.53
CA VAL A 260 -36.98 -11.90 -6.67
C VAL A 260 -36.23 -10.59 -6.83
N ASP A 261 -36.88 -9.60 -7.44
CA ASP A 261 -36.33 -8.26 -7.60
C ASP A 261 -35.89 -7.72 -6.22
N PRO A 262 -34.61 -7.40 -6.00
CA PRO A 262 -34.09 -6.97 -4.69
C PRO A 262 -34.77 -5.70 -4.15
N THR A 263 -35.57 -5.01 -4.97
CA THR A 263 -36.35 -3.83 -4.58
C THR A 263 -37.70 -4.17 -3.92
N THR A 264 -38.12 -5.45 -3.86
CA THR A 264 -39.45 -5.84 -3.35
C THR A 264 -39.64 -5.71 -1.84
N HIS A 265 -38.56 -5.62 -1.05
CA HIS A 265 -38.61 -5.53 0.42
C HIS A 265 -38.36 -4.10 0.95
N LEU A 266 -38.37 -3.10 0.08
CA LEU A 266 -38.23 -1.72 0.50
C LEU A 266 -39.57 -1.18 1.00
N THR A 267 -39.54 -0.52 2.16
CA THR A 267 -40.69 0.21 2.73
C THR A 267 -41.07 1.46 1.92
N PHE A 268 -40.28 1.80 0.90
CA PHE A 268 -40.52 2.89 -0.02
C PHE A 268 -40.37 2.39 -1.46
N ASN A 269 -41.21 2.93 -2.35
CA ASN A 269 -41.26 2.50 -3.74
C ASN A 269 -40.13 3.17 -4.54
N LEU A 270 -39.20 2.36 -5.07
CA LEU A 270 -38.15 2.82 -5.99
C LEU A 270 -38.61 2.92 -7.45
N HIS A 271 -39.73 2.29 -7.80
CA HIS A 271 -40.26 2.30 -9.15
C HIS A 271 -41.30 3.41 -9.29
N LEU A 272 -41.01 4.37 -10.17
CA LEU A 272 -42.00 5.38 -10.55
C LEU A 272 -43.18 4.66 -11.23
N SER A 273 -44.39 4.92 -10.75
CA SER A 273 -45.61 4.56 -11.46
C SER A 273 -45.65 5.26 -12.83
N LYS A 274 -46.45 4.73 -13.77
CA LYS A 274 -46.61 5.35 -15.10
C LYS A 274 -46.98 6.83 -15.00
N LYS A 275 -47.87 7.17 -14.06
CA LYS A 275 -48.29 8.55 -13.80
C LYS A 275 -47.14 9.44 -13.30
N GLU A 276 -46.30 8.93 -12.40
CA GLU A 276 -45.16 9.68 -11.87
C GLU A 276 -44.05 9.85 -12.91
N ARG A 277 -43.83 8.85 -13.77
CA ARG A 277 -42.89 8.98 -14.89
C ARG A 277 -43.37 10.02 -15.90
N GLU A 278 -44.65 9.98 -16.29
CA GLU A 278 -45.26 11.00 -17.16
C GLU A 278 -45.21 12.41 -16.52
N ALA A 279 -45.43 12.52 -15.21
CA ALA A 279 -45.31 13.79 -14.48
C ALA A 279 -43.86 14.30 -14.45
N LYS A 280 -42.87 13.41 -14.25
CA LYS A 280 -41.46 13.76 -14.28
C LYS A 280 -41.02 14.22 -15.67
N ASP A 281 -41.44 13.50 -16.71
CA ASP A 281 -41.04 13.78 -18.09
C ASP A 281 -41.75 15.02 -18.66
N SER A 282 -42.92 15.40 -18.12
CA SER A 282 -43.60 16.66 -18.45
C SER A 282 -43.13 17.87 -17.63
N LEU A 283 -42.31 17.66 -16.60
CA LEU A 283 -41.80 18.74 -15.76
C LEU A 283 -40.75 19.55 -16.53
N THR A 284 -41.09 20.79 -16.87
CA THR A 284 -40.11 21.73 -17.44
C THR A 284 -39.22 22.27 -16.33
N LEU A 285 -37.91 22.03 -16.41
CA LEU A 285 -36.97 22.52 -15.41
C LEU A 285 -36.86 24.06 -15.47
N PRO A 286 -36.78 24.77 -14.34
CA PRO A 286 -36.82 26.24 -14.29
C PRO A 286 -35.74 26.94 -15.14
N PHE A 287 -34.62 26.29 -15.40
CA PHE A 287 -33.48 26.82 -16.15
C PHE A 287 -33.27 26.16 -17.52
N GLN A 288 -34.17 25.26 -17.93
CA GLN A 288 -34.13 24.66 -19.25
C GLN A 288 -34.87 25.57 -20.24
N PHE A 289 -34.10 26.31 -21.04
CA PHE A 289 -34.66 27.07 -22.14
C PHE A 289 -35.22 26.11 -23.19
N SER A 290 -36.40 26.42 -23.76
CA SER A 290 -36.89 25.67 -24.92
C SER A 290 -35.89 25.77 -26.07
N SER A 291 -35.82 24.75 -26.93
CA SER A 291 -34.94 24.77 -28.12
C SER A 291 -35.15 26.05 -28.95
N GLU A 292 -36.38 26.53 -29.04
CA GLU A 292 -36.73 27.77 -29.72
C GLU A 292 -36.18 29.03 -29.02
N LYS A 293 -36.20 29.07 -27.68
CA LYS A 293 -35.62 30.18 -26.89
C LYS A 293 -34.08 30.12 -26.87
N GLN A 294 -33.49 28.93 -26.86
CA GLN A 294 -32.05 28.75 -27.06
C GLN A 294 -31.64 29.25 -28.45
N GLN A 295 -32.37 28.88 -29.50
CA GLN A 295 -32.11 29.36 -30.86
C GLN A 295 -32.33 30.86 -31.01
N ALA A 296 -33.29 31.45 -30.30
CA ALA A 296 -33.50 32.91 -30.30
C ALA A 296 -32.39 33.67 -29.57
N LEU A 297 -31.83 33.10 -28.48
CA LEU A 297 -30.70 33.69 -27.74
C LEU A 297 -29.36 33.52 -28.46
N LEU A 298 -29.18 32.40 -29.18
CA LEU A 298 -27.95 32.09 -29.92
C LEU A 298 -27.91 32.69 -31.33
N ARG A 299 -29.03 33.18 -31.85
CA ARG A 299 -29.06 33.92 -33.13
C ARG A 299 -28.85 35.41 -32.88
N PRO A 300 -27.87 36.05 -33.53
CA PRO A 300 -27.76 37.51 -33.51
C PRO A 300 -29.04 38.10 -34.12
N GLY A 301 -29.81 38.86 -33.32
CA GLY A 301 -30.91 39.64 -33.86
C GLY A 301 -30.39 40.65 -34.88
N LEU A 302 -31.09 40.83 -36.00
CA LEU A 302 -30.75 41.81 -37.04
C LEU A 302 -30.81 43.23 -36.41
N GLY A 303 -29.67 43.70 -35.90
CA GLY A 303 -29.55 44.98 -35.20
C GLY A 303 -28.86 44.95 -33.83
N GLN A 304 -28.46 43.79 -33.29
CA GLN A 304 -27.65 43.73 -32.07
C GLN A 304 -26.16 43.76 -32.41
N ALA A 305 -25.48 44.79 -31.90
CA ALA A 305 -24.03 44.90 -31.94
C ALA A 305 -23.39 43.64 -31.35
N THR A 306 -22.39 43.11 -32.03
CA THR A 306 -21.55 41.99 -31.59
C THR A 306 -21.01 42.26 -30.19
N SER A 307 -21.64 41.71 -29.15
CA SER A 307 -21.11 41.78 -27.79
C SER A 307 -19.92 40.83 -27.71
N HIS A 308 -18.74 41.36 -28.00
CA HIS A 308 -17.49 40.63 -27.79
C HIS A 308 -17.23 40.59 -26.29
N ILE A 309 -17.23 39.38 -25.73
CA ILE A 309 -16.70 39.15 -24.38
C ILE A 309 -15.18 39.18 -24.53
N PHE A 310 -14.56 40.22 -24.00
CA PHE A 310 -13.10 40.31 -23.92
C PHE A 310 -12.67 39.62 -22.63
N TYR A 311 -12.09 38.44 -22.78
CA TYR A 311 -11.42 37.74 -21.70
C TYR A 311 -9.99 38.27 -21.58
N GLU A 312 -9.62 38.82 -20.43
CA GLU A 312 -8.22 39.10 -20.09
C GLU A 312 -7.72 37.95 -19.21
N PRO A 313 -6.76 37.13 -19.70
CA PRO A 313 -6.20 36.07 -18.89
C PRO A 313 -5.48 36.64 -17.68
N ASP A 314 -5.81 36.16 -16.48
CA ASP A 314 -5.06 36.50 -15.28
C ASP A 314 -3.91 35.52 -15.04
N ALA A 315 -3.03 35.83 -14.09
CA ALA A 315 -1.82 35.04 -13.82
C ALA A 315 -2.11 33.64 -13.23
N TYR A 316 -3.37 33.33 -12.94
CA TYR A 316 -3.85 32.06 -12.41
C TYR A 316 -4.80 31.34 -13.37
N ASP A 317 -4.97 31.85 -14.59
CA ASP A 317 -5.65 31.13 -15.66
C ASP A 317 -4.73 30.04 -16.19
N ASP A 318 -4.83 28.89 -15.54
CA ASP A 318 -4.23 27.64 -15.97
C ASP A 318 -4.96 27.18 -17.24
N LEU A 319 -4.53 27.69 -18.41
CA LEU A 319 -4.94 27.13 -19.70
C LEU A 319 -4.24 25.80 -19.90
N ASP A 320 -4.72 24.77 -19.22
CA ASP A 320 -4.37 23.39 -19.49
C ASP A 320 -4.81 23.03 -20.92
N GLN A 321 -3.85 22.61 -21.75
CA GLN A 321 -4.11 22.20 -23.14
C GLN A 321 -4.76 20.80 -23.22
N GLU A 322 -5.09 20.20 -22.09
CA GLU A 322 -5.62 18.85 -22.01
C GLU A 322 -7.14 18.95 -22.07
N ASP A 323 -7.69 18.78 -23.28
CA ASP A 323 -9.13 18.72 -23.49
C ASP A 323 -9.69 17.53 -22.69
N PRO A 324 -10.53 17.76 -21.66
CA PRO A 324 -11.03 16.69 -20.80
C PRO A 324 -12.01 15.76 -21.52
N ASP A 325 -12.36 16.06 -22.78
CA ASP A 325 -13.22 15.23 -23.63
C ASP A 325 -12.41 14.37 -24.64
N ASP A 326 -11.07 14.51 -24.73
CA ASP A 326 -10.22 13.76 -25.68
C ASP A 326 -10.10 12.26 -25.38
N ASP A 327 -10.47 11.82 -24.17
CA ASP A 327 -10.52 10.41 -23.77
C ASP A 327 -11.95 9.82 -23.79
N LEU A 328 -12.95 10.58 -24.25
CA LEU A 328 -14.34 10.14 -24.38
C LEU A 328 -14.59 9.51 -25.76
N ASP A 329 -14.39 8.21 -25.87
CA ASP A 329 -14.94 7.40 -26.97
C ASP A 329 -16.47 7.23 -26.79
N VAL A 330 -17.27 8.11 -27.40
CA VAL A 330 -18.75 7.99 -27.50
C VAL A 330 -19.19 7.44 -28.86
#